data_AF-B9TLA7-F1
#
_entry.id   AF-B9TLA7-F1
#
_cell.length_a   1.000
_cell.length_b   1.000
_cell.length_c   1.000
_cell.angle_alpha   90.00
_cell.angle_beta   90.00
_cell.angle_gamma   90.00
#
_symmetry.space_group_name_H-M   'P 1'
#
loop_
_entity.id
_entity.type
_entity.pdbx_description
1 polymer ?
#
loop_
_entity_poly.entity_id
_entity_poly.type
_entity_poly.pdbx_seq_one_letter_code
_entity_poly.pdbx_strand_id
1 'polypeptide(L)'
;MLEYGDALAGTSLLPAGPAARARALRAIGPALAACEKTAQIVYEYSLRPQEKQHQPWLDRVQRQLLAALGLLEAETDAFDIDALDQAAITAAVTWTFIQLNVPQIVTPGDFPRLAAWAARAEALPVFQRYPLD
;
A
#
# COMPACT_ATOMS: atom_id res chain seq x y z
N MET A 1 11.09 -1.69 13.11
CA MET A 1 10.49 -3.02 13.41
C MET A 1 10.82 -4.03 12.32
N LEU A 2 10.43 -3.80 11.06
CA LEU A 2 10.69 -4.76 9.97
C LEU A 2 12.18 -5.05 9.75
N GLU A 3 13.04 -4.03 9.73
CA GLU A 3 14.50 -4.22 9.63
C GLU A 3 15.09 -5.07 10.76
N TYR A 4 14.54 -4.94 11.97
CA TYR A 4 14.94 -5.77 13.11
C TYR A 4 14.46 -7.22 12.95
N GLY A 5 13.23 -7.41 12.45
CA GLY A 5 12.72 -8.74 12.10
C GLY A 5 13.57 -9.44 11.04
N ASP A 6 13.94 -8.73 9.97
CA ASP A 6 14.86 -9.21 8.92
C ASP A 6 16.21 -9.63 9.53
N ALA A 7 16.77 -8.81 10.42
CA ALA A 7 18.04 -9.10 11.09
C ALA A 7 17.97 -10.35 11.99
N LEU A 8 16.84 -10.58 12.65
CA LEU A 8 16.61 -11.78 13.46
C LEU A 8 16.39 -13.04 12.63
N ALA A 9 15.69 -12.93 11.50
CA ALA A 9 15.35 -14.06 10.64
C ALA A 9 16.57 -14.60 9.86
N GLY A 10 17.55 -13.74 9.58
CA GLY A 10 18.71 -14.09 8.74
C GLY A 10 18.39 -14.19 7.24
N THR A 11 17.13 -13.96 6.85
CA THR A 11 16.64 -13.90 5.48
C THR A 11 15.91 -12.57 5.29
N SER A 12 16.45 -11.67 4.47
CA SER A 12 15.84 -10.36 4.22
C SER A 12 14.74 -10.44 3.18
N LEU A 13 13.64 -9.72 3.41
CA LEU A 13 12.58 -9.51 2.43
C LEU A 13 12.91 -8.40 1.42
N LEU A 14 14.07 -7.74 1.57
CA LEU A 14 14.56 -6.77 0.60
C LEU A 14 15.63 -7.40 -0.29
N PRO A 15 15.61 -7.17 -1.61
CA PRO A 15 16.68 -7.61 -2.49
C PRO A 15 18.05 -7.08 -2.05
N ALA A 16 19.08 -7.92 -2.17
CA ALA A 16 20.46 -7.57 -1.78
C ALA A 16 21.15 -6.69 -2.85
N GLY A 17 20.90 -6.95 -4.14
CA GLY A 17 21.52 -6.22 -5.24
C GLY A 17 21.01 -4.77 -5.32
N PRO A 18 21.89 -3.76 -5.51
CA PRO A 18 21.51 -2.35 -5.40
C PRO A 18 20.41 -1.93 -6.38
N ALA A 19 20.43 -2.42 -7.63
CA ALA A 19 19.41 -2.11 -8.62
C ALA A 19 18.03 -2.70 -8.27
N ALA A 20 18.00 -3.97 -7.83
CA ALA A 20 16.76 -4.62 -7.40
C ALA A 20 16.22 -3.97 -6.12
N ARG A 21 17.10 -3.63 -5.17
CA ARG A 21 16.73 -2.92 -3.94
C ARG A 21 16.16 -1.53 -4.24
N ALA A 22 16.76 -0.79 -5.16
CA ALA A 22 16.25 0.51 -5.58
C ALA A 22 14.84 0.40 -6.19
N ARG A 23 14.58 -0.65 -6.99
CA ARG A 23 13.24 -0.91 -7.54
C ARG A 23 12.23 -1.24 -6.45
N ALA A 24 12.58 -2.12 -5.51
CA ALA A 24 11.72 -2.42 -4.36
C ALA A 24 11.39 -1.16 -3.55
N LEU A 25 12.39 -0.30 -3.27
CA LEU A 25 12.18 0.95 -2.55
C LEU A 25 11.33 1.97 -3.33
N ARG A 26 11.41 1.98 -4.67
CA ARG A 26 10.54 2.79 -5.54
C ARG A 26 9.08 2.39 -5.47
N ALA A 27 8.76 1.14 -5.14
CA ALA A 27 7.40 0.69 -4.88
C ALA A 27 6.99 0.91 -3.41
N ILE A 28 7.88 0.62 -2.46
CA ILE A 28 7.59 0.77 -1.01
C ILE A 28 7.27 2.23 -0.67
N GLY A 29 8.03 3.20 -1.18
CA GLY A 29 7.81 4.62 -0.88
C GLY A 29 6.39 5.11 -1.20
N PRO A 30 5.92 4.97 -2.45
CA PRO A 30 4.55 5.29 -2.83
C PRO A 30 3.49 4.48 -2.08
N ALA A 31 3.72 3.19 -1.82
CA ALA A 31 2.78 2.38 -1.04
C ALA A 31 2.61 2.94 0.39
N LEU A 32 3.71 3.24 1.08
CA LEU A 32 3.65 3.86 2.41
C LEU A 32 3.00 5.25 2.38
N ALA A 33 3.28 6.05 1.34
CA ALA A 33 2.62 7.34 1.15
C ALA A 33 1.10 7.18 0.96
N ALA A 34 0.65 6.22 0.14
CA ALA A 34 -0.76 5.94 -0.06
C ALA A 34 -1.44 5.46 1.24
N CYS A 35 -0.78 4.61 2.02
CA CYS A 35 -1.24 4.20 3.35
C CYS A 35 -1.38 5.41 4.29
N GLU A 36 -0.38 6.29 4.35
CA GLU A 36 -0.40 7.51 5.15
C GLU A 36 -1.56 8.45 4.76
N LYS A 37 -1.78 8.67 3.47
CA LYS A 37 -2.87 9.55 2.99
C LYS A 37 -4.25 8.96 3.27
N THR A 38 -4.38 7.63 3.17
CA THR A 38 -5.62 6.93 3.54
C THR A 38 -5.92 7.11 5.02
N ALA A 39 -4.94 6.91 5.90
CA ALA A 39 -5.10 7.17 7.33
C ALA A 39 -5.46 8.63 7.62
N GLN A 40 -4.84 9.59 6.93
CA GLN A 40 -5.19 11.01 7.07
C GLN A 40 -6.63 11.32 6.68
N ILE A 41 -7.15 10.70 5.61
CA ILE A 41 -8.56 10.83 5.22
C ILE A 41 -9.48 10.24 6.29
N VAL A 42 -9.18 9.03 6.76
CA VAL A 42 -9.94 8.37 7.84
C VAL A 42 -9.94 9.24 9.09
N TYR A 43 -8.78 9.77 9.51
CA TYR A 43 -8.70 10.61 10.69
C TYR A 43 -9.48 11.91 10.56
N GLU A 44 -9.46 12.55 9.39
CA GLU A 44 -10.25 13.77 9.17
C GLU A 44 -11.75 13.49 9.30
N TYR A 45 -12.24 12.37 8.76
CA TYR A 45 -13.65 12.00 8.85
C TYR A 45 -14.07 11.44 10.22
N SER A 46 -13.23 10.64 10.86
CA SER A 46 -13.57 9.89 12.07
C SER A 46 -13.20 10.60 13.37
N LEU A 47 -12.19 11.49 13.36
CA LEU A 47 -11.69 12.15 14.58
C LEU A 47 -12.10 13.63 14.67
N ARG A 48 -12.73 14.19 13.62
CA ARG A 48 -13.23 15.57 13.64
C ARG A 48 -14.74 15.60 13.41
N PRO A 49 -15.46 16.43 14.19
CA PRO A 49 -16.86 16.68 13.89
C PRO A 49 -16.98 17.38 12.53
N GLN A 50 -18.11 17.17 11.85
CA GLN A 50 -18.31 17.55 10.46
C GLN A 50 -18.00 19.04 10.20
N GLU A 51 -18.39 19.92 11.13
CA GLU A 51 -18.17 21.36 11.04
C GLU A 51 -16.69 21.79 11.17
N LYS A 52 -15.80 20.88 11.58
CA LYS A 52 -14.34 21.11 11.68
C LYS A 52 -13.53 20.39 10.60
N GLN A 53 -14.20 19.64 9.72
CA GLN A 53 -13.54 19.00 8.59
C GLN A 53 -13.14 20.05 7.56
N HIS A 54 -11.91 19.97 7.06
CA HIS A 54 -11.38 20.96 6.14
C HIS A 54 -11.31 20.42 4.71
N GLN A 55 -12.32 20.73 3.89
CA GLN A 55 -12.40 20.23 2.51
C GLN A 55 -11.14 20.49 1.65
N PRO A 56 -10.53 21.69 1.66
CA PRO A 56 -9.29 21.91 0.90
C PRO A 56 -8.12 21.01 1.31
N TRP A 57 -8.07 20.59 2.59
CA TRP A 57 -7.08 19.61 3.06
C TRP A 57 -7.40 18.22 2.54
N LEU A 58 -8.67 17.79 2.61
CA LEU A 58 -9.11 16.52 2.02
C LEU A 58 -8.79 16.46 0.52
N ASP A 59 -9.10 17.50 -0.24
CA ASP A 59 -8.80 17.56 -1.68
C ASP A 59 -7.30 17.40 -1.96
N ARG A 60 -6.45 18.01 -1.12
CA ARG A 60 -4.99 17.87 -1.23
C ARG A 60 -4.55 16.44 -0.93
N VAL A 61 -5.01 15.86 0.17
CA VAL A 61 -4.61 14.51 0.60
C VAL A 61 -5.09 13.46 -0.41
N GLN A 62 -6.31 13.60 -0.93
CA GLN A 62 -6.84 12.73 -1.98
C GLN A 62 -6.01 12.80 -3.27
N ARG A 63 -5.62 14.00 -3.73
CA ARG A 63 -4.70 14.12 -4.88
C ARG A 63 -3.36 13.42 -4.63
N GLN A 64 -2.82 13.52 -3.42
CA GLN A 64 -1.58 12.84 -3.05
C GLN A 64 -1.74 11.31 -3.00
N LEU A 65 -2.87 10.81 -2.50
CA LEU A 65 -3.23 9.39 -2.52
C LEU A 65 -3.24 8.86 -3.96
N LEU A 66 -3.99 9.52 -4.84
CA LEU A 66 -4.10 9.11 -6.25
C LEU A 66 -2.75 9.17 -6.98
N ALA A 67 -1.93 10.19 -6.72
CA ALA A 67 -0.59 10.29 -7.29
C ALA A 67 0.34 9.16 -6.80
N ALA A 68 0.28 8.82 -5.51
CA ALA A 68 1.06 7.72 -4.95
C ALA A 68 0.63 6.36 -5.53
N LEU A 69 -0.68 6.15 -5.68
CA LEU A 69 -1.22 4.95 -6.34
C LEU A 69 -0.81 4.86 -7.81
N GLY A 70 -0.79 5.97 -8.54
CA GLY A 70 -0.30 5.99 -9.93
C GLY A 70 1.17 5.58 -10.06
N LEU A 71 2.02 6.00 -9.10
CA LEU A 71 3.42 5.56 -9.04
C LEU A 71 3.51 4.07 -8.69
N LEU A 72 2.72 3.59 -7.74
CA LEU A 72 2.73 2.20 -7.30
C LEU A 72 2.22 1.25 -8.40
N GLU A 73 1.14 1.62 -9.08
CA GLU A 73 0.56 0.91 -10.21
C GLU A 73 1.59 0.67 -11.31
N ALA A 74 2.51 1.62 -11.55
CA ALA A 74 3.57 1.50 -12.55
C ALA A 74 4.67 0.49 -12.17
N GLU A 75 4.80 0.11 -10.89
CA GLU A 75 5.79 -0.85 -10.42
C GLU A 75 5.22 -2.29 -10.29
N THR A 76 3.93 -2.49 -10.56
CA THR A 76 3.22 -3.77 -10.35
C THR A 76 3.78 -4.94 -11.14
N ASP A 77 4.33 -4.70 -12.32
CA ASP A 77 4.95 -5.74 -13.16
C ASP A 77 6.22 -6.33 -12.52
N ALA A 78 6.80 -5.68 -11.50
CA ALA A 78 7.95 -6.18 -10.78
C ALA A 78 7.59 -7.07 -9.58
N PHE A 79 6.30 -7.21 -9.24
CA PHE A 79 5.87 -8.04 -8.12
C PHE A 79 5.84 -9.51 -8.52
N ASP A 80 6.47 -10.32 -7.67
CA ASP A 80 6.53 -11.76 -7.83
C ASP A 80 5.81 -12.43 -6.65
N ILE A 81 4.83 -13.27 -6.99
CA ILE A 81 4.01 -13.99 -6.02
C ILE A 81 4.81 -15.09 -5.30
N ASP A 82 5.86 -15.61 -5.93
CA ASP A 82 6.68 -16.67 -5.35
C ASP A 82 7.75 -16.09 -4.42
N ALA A 83 8.27 -14.90 -4.75
CA ALA A 83 9.26 -14.21 -3.92
C ALA A 83 8.63 -13.54 -2.69
N LEU A 84 7.45 -12.92 -2.83
CA LEU A 84 6.78 -12.11 -1.81
C LEU A 84 7.76 -11.20 -1.04
N ASP A 85 8.47 -10.34 -1.78
CA ASP A 85 9.39 -9.40 -1.18
C ASP A 85 8.64 -8.28 -0.40
N GLN A 86 9.38 -7.44 0.31
CA GLN A 86 8.79 -6.37 1.12
C GLN A 86 7.93 -5.42 0.27
N ALA A 87 8.30 -5.16 -0.99
CA ALA A 87 7.55 -4.27 -1.87
C ALA A 87 6.20 -4.87 -2.25
N ALA A 88 6.22 -6.13 -2.68
CA ALA A 88 5.05 -6.92 -3.04
C ALA A 88 4.04 -7.00 -1.87
N ILE A 89 4.53 -7.31 -0.66
CA ILE A 89 3.71 -7.37 0.56
C ILE A 89 3.13 -6.00 0.90
N THR A 90 3.96 -4.95 0.94
CA THR A 90 3.53 -3.59 1.31
C THR A 90 2.46 -3.08 0.33
N ALA A 91 2.62 -3.35 -0.96
CA ALA A 91 1.67 -2.94 -1.98
C ALA A 91 0.31 -3.61 -1.81
N ALA A 92 0.28 -4.93 -1.56
CA ALA A 92 -0.96 -5.68 -1.34
C ALA A 92 -1.70 -5.19 -0.09
N VAL A 93 -1.01 -5.14 1.05
CA VAL A 93 -1.61 -4.69 2.33
C VAL A 93 -2.12 -3.25 2.23
N THR A 94 -1.35 -2.36 1.59
CA THR A 94 -1.76 -0.97 1.38
C THR A 94 -3.02 -0.89 0.53
N TRP A 95 -3.09 -1.65 -0.56
CA TRP A 95 -4.27 -1.66 -1.43
C TRP A 95 -5.50 -2.17 -0.69
N THR A 96 -5.41 -3.29 0.04
CA THR A 96 -6.54 -3.82 0.81
C THR A 96 -6.99 -2.81 1.88
N PHE A 97 -6.06 -2.15 2.58
CA PHE A 97 -6.38 -1.08 3.54
C PHE A 97 -7.16 0.09 2.90
N ILE A 98 -6.76 0.51 1.70
CA ILE A 98 -7.46 1.55 0.93
C ILE A 98 -8.89 1.12 0.60
N GLN A 99 -9.07 -0.09 0.09
CA GLN A 99 -10.40 -0.60 -0.28
C GLN A 99 -11.33 -0.79 0.93
N LEU A 100 -10.78 -1.07 2.11
CA LEU A 100 -11.56 -1.18 3.34
C LEU A 100 -12.02 0.20 3.87
N ASN A 101 -11.20 1.23 3.73
CA ASN A 101 -11.40 2.51 4.42
C ASN A 101 -11.96 3.63 3.53
N VAL A 102 -11.59 3.66 2.26
CA VAL A 102 -11.95 4.73 1.33
C VAL A 102 -12.40 4.23 -0.06
N PRO A 103 -13.22 3.16 -0.17
CA PRO A 103 -13.65 2.61 -1.47
C PRO A 103 -14.45 3.59 -2.33
N GLN A 104 -15.01 4.64 -1.73
CA GLN A 104 -15.69 5.74 -2.42
C GLN A 104 -14.74 6.74 -3.12
N ILE A 105 -13.45 6.71 -2.77
CA ILE A 105 -12.41 7.60 -3.33
C ILE A 105 -11.58 6.85 -4.38
N VAL A 106 -11.26 5.59 -4.12
CA VAL A 106 -10.42 4.76 -4.99
C VAL A 106 -11.20 3.50 -5.36
N THR A 107 -11.49 3.34 -6.65
CA THR A 107 -12.15 2.14 -7.15
C THR A 107 -11.11 1.18 -7.75
N PRO A 108 -11.38 -0.13 -7.79
CA PRO A 108 -10.48 -1.08 -8.44
C PRO A 108 -10.25 -0.82 -9.93
N GLY A 109 -11.18 -0.13 -10.59
CA GLY A 109 -11.04 0.26 -12.00
C GLY A 109 -10.00 1.35 -12.25
N ASP A 110 -9.67 2.15 -11.23
CA ASP A 110 -8.69 3.24 -11.36
C ASP A 110 -7.24 2.71 -11.40
N PHE A 111 -6.98 1.59 -10.71
CA PHE A 111 -5.66 0.96 -10.58
C PHE A 111 -5.76 -0.57 -10.76
N PRO A 112 -6.06 -1.04 -11.98
CA PRO A 112 -6.45 -2.43 -12.21
C PRO A 112 -5.31 -3.44 -12.00
N ARG A 113 -4.04 -3.09 -12.25
CA ARG A 113 -2.94 -4.04 -12.03
C ARG A 113 -2.64 -4.18 -10.55
N LEU A 114 -2.70 -3.09 -9.78
CA LEU A 114 -2.55 -3.13 -8.34
C LEU A 114 -3.71 -3.88 -7.68
N ALA A 115 -4.93 -3.68 -8.15
CA ALA A 115 -6.08 -4.44 -7.70
C ALA A 115 -5.93 -5.95 -7.98
N ALA A 116 -5.50 -6.31 -9.19
CA ALA A 116 -5.25 -7.70 -9.56
C ALA A 116 -4.08 -8.32 -8.76
N TRP A 117 -3.01 -7.56 -8.52
CA TRP A 117 -1.91 -7.98 -7.66
C TRP A 117 -2.38 -8.28 -6.24
N ALA A 118 -3.08 -7.32 -5.61
CA ALA A 118 -3.56 -7.49 -4.26
C ALA A 118 -4.52 -8.69 -4.14
N ALA A 119 -5.43 -8.87 -5.10
CA ALA A 119 -6.33 -10.03 -5.11
C ALA A 119 -5.56 -11.37 -5.18
N ARG A 120 -4.45 -11.44 -5.94
CA ARG A 120 -3.57 -12.62 -5.97
C ARG A 120 -2.85 -12.83 -4.65
N ALA A 121 -2.34 -11.77 -4.04
CA ALA A 121 -1.64 -11.83 -2.75
C ALA A 121 -2.58 -12.27 -1.61
N GLU A 122 -3.78 -11.70 -1.53
CA GLU A 122 -4.80 -12.04 -0.52
C GLU A 122 -5.31 -13.49 -0.65
N ALA A 123 -5.16 -14.11 -1.82
CA ALA A 123 -5.46 -15.53 -2.01
C ALA A 123 -4.40 -16.47 -1.41
N LEU A 124 -3.23 -15.96 -1.02
CA LEU A 124 -2.16 -16.79 -0.47
C LEU A 124 -2.46 -17.21 0.97
N PRO A 125 -2.07 -18.44 1.39
CA PRO A 125 -2.27 -18.91 2.75
C PRO A 125 -1.67 -18.00 3.84
N VAL A 126 -0.56 -17.31 3.53
CA VAL A 126 0.08 -16.39 4.49
C VAL A 126 -0.76 -15.13 4.74
N PHE A 127 -1.45 -14.60 3.73
CA PHE A 127 -2.37 -13.48 3.89
C PHE A 127 -3.65 -13.92 4.60
N GLN A 128 -4.24 -15.06 4.20
CA GLN A 128 -5.44 -15.61 4.83
C GLN A 128 -5.26 -15.94 6.32
N ARG A 129 -4.02 -16.20 6.76
CA ARG A 129 -3.70 -16.43 8.17
C ARG A 129 -3.77 -15.15 9.02
N TYR A 130 -3.59 -13.99 8.39
CA TYR A 130 -3.59 -12.68 9.04
C TYR A 130 -4.58 -11.74 8.34
N PRO A 131 -5.89 -12.02 8.45
CA PRO A 131 -6.93 -11.19 7.84
C PRO A 131 -6.90 -9.76 8.42
N LEU A 132 -7.40 -8.79 7.64
CA LEU A 132 -7.45 -7.37 8.02
C LEU A 132 -8.71 -7.01 8.84
N ASP A 133 -9.61 -7.98 9.03
CA ASP A 133 -10.92 -7.92 9.69
C ASP A 133 -10.95 -8.49 11.13
#